data_AF-A0A1A8DKS8-F1
#
_entry.id   AF-A0A1A8DKS8-F1
#
_cell.length_a   1.000
_cell.length_b   1.000
_cell.length_c   1.000
_cell.angle_alpha   90.00
_cell.angle_beta   90.00
_cell.angle_gamma   90.00
#
_symmetry.space_group_name_H-M   'P 1'
#
loop_
_entity.id
_entity.type
_entity.pdbx_description
1 polymer ?
#
loop_
_entity_poly.entity_id
_entity_poly.type
_entity_poly.pdbx_seq_one_letter_code
_entity_poly.pdbx_strand_id
1 'polypeptide(L)'
;MENAHTKSVEEVYGFFCVNECTGLSVEEVKRQREKWGLNELPAEEGKSLWELVLEQFEDLLVRILLLAACISFVLAWFEEGEETITAFVEPFVILLILIANAIVGVWQERNAEDAIEALKEYEPEMGKVYRQDRKTVQRIKARDIVPGDIV
;
A
#
# COMPACT_ATOMS: atom_id res chain seq x y z
N MET A 1 13.43 -20.38 -3.20
CA MET A 1 14.32 -21.15 -2.31
C MET A 1 14.51 -20.32 -1.05
N GLU A 2 13.66 -20.51 -0.04
CA GLU A 2 13.60 -19.62 1.12
C GLU A 2 14.84 -19.72 2.01
N ASN A 3 15.40 -20.93 2.17
CA ASN A 3 16.54 -21.19 3.06
C ASN A 3 17.89 -21.21 2.32
N ALA A 4 18.05 -20.37 1.29
CA ALA A 4 19.27 -20.34 0.47
C ALA A 4 20.56 -20.12 1.30
N HIS A 5 20.46 -19.40 2.43
CA HIS A 5 21.57 -19.14 3.35
C HIS A 5 22.13 -20.40 4.05
N THR A 6 21.41 -21.51 4.06
CA THR A 6 21.85 -22.80 4.66
C THR A 6 22.41 -23.77 3.64
N LYS A 7 22.50 -23.36 2.38
CA LYS A 7 22.78 -24.23 1.23
C LYS A 7 24.13 -23.89 0.61
N SER A 8 24.80 -24.90 0.07
CA SER A 8 26.03 -24.67 -0.68
C SER A 8 25.72 -23.97 -2.00
N VAL A 9 26.73 -23.32 -2.58
CA VAL A 9 26.58 -22.61 -3.86
C VAL A 9 26.13 -23.57 -4.96
N GLU A 10 26.68 -24.78 -4.98
CA GLU A 10 26.35 -25.85 -5.94
C GLU A 10 24.91 -26.34 -5.76
N GLU A 11 24.40 -26.43 -4.52
CA GLU A 11 23.00 -26.78 -4.25
C GLU A 11 22.05 -25.70 -4.78
N VAL A 12 22.40 -24.41 -4.64
CA VAL A 12 21.59 -23.29 -5.15
C VAL A 12 21.58 -23.31 -6.68
N TYR A 13 22.74 -23.48 -7.32
CA TYR A 13 22.83 -23.60 -8.78
C TYR A 13 22.06 -24.81 -9.30
N GLY A 14 22.15 -25.95 -8.61
CA GLY A 14 21.39 -27.15 -8.94
C GLY A 14 19.88 -26.96 -8.78
N PHE A 15 19.42 -26.25 -7.75
CA PHE A 15 18.00 -25.98 -7.52
C PHE A 15 17.37 -25.12 -8.61
N PHE A 16 18.08 -24.08 -9.06
CA PHE A 16 17.61 -23.19 -10.12
C PHE A 16 18.01 -23.64 -11.54
N CYS A 17 18.77 -24.74 -11.65
CA CYS A 17 19.36 -25.23 -12.90
C CYS A 17 20.15 -24.15 -13.66
N VAL A 18 20.86 -23.28 -12.95
CA VAL A 18 21.60 -22.14 -13.54
C VAL A 18 23.10 -22.40 -13.56
N ASN A 19 23.79 -21.88 -14.58
CA ASN A 19 25.24 -21.89 -14.67
C ASN A 19 25.81 -20.53 -14.27
N GLU A 20 26.84 -20.51 -13.42
CA GLU A 20 27.47 -19.27 -12.92
C GLU A 20 28.06 -18.36 -14.01
N CYS A 21 28.59 -18.94 -15.09
CA CYS A 21 29.30 -18.23 -16.15
C CYS A 21 28.38 -17.74 -17.26
N THR A 22 27.21 -18.36 -17.43
CA THR A 22 26.29 -18.05 -18.53
C THR A 22 24.94 -17.53 -18.07
N GLY A 23 24.56 -17.77 -16.82
CA GLY A 23 23.27 -17.38 -16.26
C GLY A 23 22.09 -18.14 -16.86
N LEU A 24 20.90 -17.58 -16.66
CA LEU A 24 19.64 -18.15 -17.16
C LEU A 24 19.45 -17.90 -18.66
N SER A 25 18.81 -18.84 -19.34
CA SER A 25 18.30 -18.67 -20.70
C SER A 25 17.03 -17.80 -20.74
N VAL A 26 16.71 -17.26 -21.92
CA VAL A 26 15.49 -16.44 -22.10
C VAL A 26 14.22 -17.23 -21.79
N GLU A 27 14.20 -18.53 -22.10
CA GLU A 27 13.08 -19.43 -21.83
C GLU A 27 12.91 -19.66 -20.32
N GLU A 28 14.02 -19.85 -19.59
CA GLU A 28 14.00 -20.01 -18.14
C GLU A 28 13.58 -18.73 -17.43
N VAL A 29 14.06 -17.57 -17.89
CA VAL A 29 13.61 -16.27 -17.36
C VAL A 29 12.11 -16.11 -17.53
N LYS A 30 11.57 -16.45 -18.71
CA LYS A 30 10.14 -16.40 -18.98
C LYS A 30 9.36 -17.34 -18.06
N ARG A 31 9.81 -18.59 -17.92
CA ARG A 31 9.20 -19.58 -17.03
C ARG A 31 9.22 -19.15 -15.56
N GLN A 32 10.33 -18.59 -15.10
CA GLN A 32 10.45 -18.09 -13.73
C GLN A 32 9.58 -16.85 -13.51
N ARG A 33 9.49 -15.96 -14.49
CA ARG A 33 8.60 -14.79 -14.42
C ARG A 33 7.13 -15.18 -14.37
N GLU A 34 6.71 -16.17 -15.16
CA GLU A 34 5.34 -16.71 -15.10
C GLU A 34 5.04 -17.36 -13.74
N LYS A 35 6.05 -17.94 -13.08
CA LYS A 35 5.89 -18.61 -11.78
C LYS A 35 5.93 -17.66 -10.59
N TRP A 36 6.83 -16.67 -10.61
CA TRP A 36 7.15 -15.82 -9.45
C TRP A 36 6.67 -14.37 -9.60
N GLY A 37 6.30 -13.94 -10.81
CA GLY A 37 5.92 -12.55 -11.08
C GLY A 37 7.14 -11.64 -11.27
N LEU A 38 6.90 -10.33 -11.14
CA LEU A 38 7.92 -9.28 -11.18
C LEU A 38 8.56 -9.12 -9.80
N ASN A 39 9.83 -8.72 -9.77
CA ASN A 39 10.56 -8.41 -8.55
C ASN A 39 10.29 -6.96 -8.11
N GLU A 40 9.03 -6.67 -7.80
CA GLU A 40 8.56 -5.39 -7.28
C GLU A 40 7.56 -5.65 -6.17
N LEU A 41 7.59 -4.82 -5.12
CA LEU A 41 6.53 -4.84 -4.12
C LEU A 41 5.21 -4.43 -4.78
N PRO A 42 4.09 -5.13 -4.48
CA PRO A 42 2.80 -4.76 -5.03
C PRO A 42 2.49 -3.30 -4.69
N ALA A 43 2.08 -2.54 -5.69
CA ALA A 43 1.56 -1.21 -5.45
C ALA A 43 0.17 -1.33 -4.85
N GLU A 44 0.02 -1.03 -3.57
CA GLU A 44 -1.30 -0.69 -3.04
C GLU A 44 -1.79 0.56 -3.75
N GLU A 45 -2.95 0.47 -4.38
CA GLU A 45 -3.65 1.64 -4.90
C GLU A 45 -4.04 2.48 -3.67
N GLY A 46 -3.31 3.57 -3.45
CA GLY A 46 -3.60 4.48 -2.34
C GLY A 46 -5.04 5.00 -2.46
N LYS A 47 -5.76 5.00 -1.34
CA LYS A 47 -7.15 5.45 -1.34
C LYS A 47 -7.21 6.94 -1.61
N SER A 48 -8.20 7.38 -2.39
CA SER A 48 -8.42 8.80 -2.58
C SER A 48 -8.84 9.47 -1.27
N LEU A 49 -8.54 10.77 -1.12
CA LEU A 49 -8.97 11.55 0.05
C LEU A 49 -10.47 11.44 0.32
N TRP A 50 -11.29 11.35 -0.73
CA TRP A 50 -12.73 11.23 -0.59
C TRP A 50 -13.16 9.85 -0.09
N GLU A 51 -12.50 8.78 -0.56
CA GLU A 51 -12.74 7.43 -0.04
C GLU A 51 -12.35 7.33 1.44
N LEU A 52 -11.18 7.86 1.81
CA LEU A 52 -10.73 7.87 3.20
C LEU A 52 -11.71 8.61 4.11
N VAL A 53 -12.24 9.75 3.66
CA VAL A 53 -13.26 10.50 4.43
C VAL A 53 -14.55 9.69 4.54
N LEU A 54 -15.02 9.06 3.46
CA LEU A 54 -16.24 8.25 3.48
C LEU A 54 -16.13 7.05 4.43
N GLU A 55 -14.98 6.40 4.48
CA GLU A 55 -14.71 5.29 5.42
C GLU A 55 -14.84 5.71 6.89
N GLN A 56 -14.48 6.95 7.23
CA GLN A 56 -14.68 7.46 8.60
C GLN A 56 -16.17 7.53 8.98
N PHE A 57 -17.08 7.66 8.02
CA PHE A 57 -18.53 7.62 8.25
C PHE A 57 -19.14 6.22 8.15
N GLU A 58 -18.34 5.19 7.82
CA GLU A 58 -18.80 3.80 7.83
C GLU A 58 -18.83 3.18 9.23
N ASP A 59 -18.02 3.72 10.15
CA ASP A 59 -17.96 3.28 11.52
C ASP A 59 -19.33 3.39 12.22
N LEU A 60 -19.74 2.32 12.91
CA LEU A 60 -21.04 2.24 13.56
C LEU A 60 -21.23 3.32 14.63
N LEU A 61 -20.20 3.63 15.42
CA LEU A 61 -20.26 4.65 16.45
C LEU A 61 -20.37 6.04 15.82
N VAL A 62 -19.64 6.31 14.73
CA VAL A 62 -19.77 7.55 13.97
C VAL A 62 -21.16 7.70 13.39
N ARG A 63 -21.77 6.64 12.86
CA ARG A 63 -23.15 6.67 12.36
C ARG A 63 -24.16 6.97 13.45
N ILE A 64 -23.97 6.43 14.66
CA ILE A 64 -24.82 6.74 15.82
C ILE A 64 -24.69 8.22 16.21
N LEU A 65 -23.45 8.75 16.24
CA LEU A 65 -23.20 10.17 16.51
C LEU A 65 -23.80 11.09 15.45
N LEU A 66 -23.71 10.70 14.17
CA LEU A 66 -24.32 11.42 13.06
C LEU A 66 -25.85 11.43 13.18
N LEU A 67 -26.45 10.30 13.56
CA LEU A 67 -27.89 10.21 13.82
C LEU A 67 -28.30 11.13 14.99
N ALA A 68 -27.52 11.14 16.07
CA ALA A 68 -27.75 12.05 17.20
C ALA A 68 -27.64 13.52 16.76
N ALA A 69 -26.63 13.88 15.98
CA ALA A 69 -26.48 15.23 15.42
C ALA A 69 -27.68 15.64 14.55
N CYS A 70 -28.18 14.74 13.70
CA CYS A 70 -29.37 14.97 12.89
C CYS A 70 -30.62 15.19 13.76
N ILE A 71 -30.83 14.37 14.79
CA ILE A 71 -31.97 14.51 15.71
C ILE A 71 -31.86 15.83 16.47
N SER A 72 -30.70 16.16 17.06
CA SER A 72 -30.49 17.42 17.78
C SER A 72 -30.67 18.63 16.87
N PHE A 73 -30.25 18.55 15.60
CA PHE A 73 -30.46 19.62 14.61
C PHE A 73 -31.95 19.82 14.28
N VAL A 74 -32.70 18.74 14.10
CA VAL A 74 -34.16 18.81 13.87
C VAL A 74 -34.88 19.40 15.09
N LEU A 75 -34.52 18.96 16.30
CA LEU A 75 -35.09 19.50 17.53
C LEU A 75 -34.82 20.99 17.69
N ALA A 76 -33.56 21.42 17.47
CA ALA A 76 -33.18 22.84 17.49
C ALA A 76 -33.92 23.67 16.43
N TRP A 77 -34.26 23.09 15.28
CA TRP A 77 -35.01 23.78 14.22
C TRP A 77 -36.48 24.02 14.58
N PHE A 78 -37.09 23.12 15.36
CA PHE A 78 -38.47 23.24 15.82
C PHE A 78 -38.61 24.00 17.14
N GLU A 79 -37.50 24.41 17.76
CA GLU A 79 -37.49 25.14 19.01
C GLU A 79 -37.83 26.63 18.76
N GLU A 80 -39.12 26.96 18.91
CA GLU A 80 -39.62 28.33 18.82
C GLU A 80 -39.35 29.09 20.15
N GLY A 81 -38.26 29.88 20.22
CA GLY A 81 -37.92 30.68 21.40
C GLY A 81 -36.73 31.66 21.21
N GLU A 82 -36.54 32.60 22.14
CA GLU A 82 -35.44 33.62 22.10
C GLU A 82 -34.02 33.02 22.16
N GLU A 83 -33.91 31.73 22.53
CA GLU A 83 -32.65 30.97 22.65
C GLU A 83 -32.27 30.17 21.38
N THR A 84 -32.80 30.53 20.21
CA THR A 84 -32.47 29.87 18.93
C THR A 84 -30.95 29.75 18.66
N ILE A 85 -30.14 30.71 19.11
CA ILE A 85 -28.68 30.66 18.89
C ILE A 85 -28.00 29.59 19.76
N THR A 86 -28.48 29.35 20.98
CA THR A 86 -27.91 28.33 21.89
C THR A 86 -28.36 26.93 21.51
N ALA A 87 -29.55 26.77 20.93
CA ALA A 87 -30.09 25.49 20.46
C ALA A 87 -29.20 24.80 19.40
N PHE A 88 -28.54 25.56 18.52
CA PHE A 88 -27.63 25.01 17.51
C PHE A 88 -26.23 24.64 18.04
N VAL A 89 -25.90 24.98 19.29
CA VAL A 89 -24.57 24.70 19.84
C VAL A 89 -24.30 23.20 19.93
N GLU A 90 -25.27 22.41 20.39
CA GLU A 90 -25.14 20.96 20.53
C GLU A 90 -24.86 20.25 19.19
N PRO A 91 -25.72 20.37 18.15
CA PRO A 91 -25.46 19.70 16.87
C PRO A 91 -24.17 20.22 16.21
N PHE A 92 -23.82 21.48 16.42
CA PHE A 92 -22.57 22.04 15.90
C PHE A 92 -21.33 21.44 16.58
N VAL A 93 -21.35 21.27 17.90
CA VAL A 93 -20.24 20.63 18.64
C VAL A 93 -20.07 19.17 18.21
N ILE A 94 -21.18 18.42 18.04
CA ILE A 94 -21.11 17.03 17.57
C ILE A 94 -20.49 16.98 16.16
N LEU A 95 -20.96 17.83 15.24
CA LEU A 95 -20.42 17.91 13.89
C LEU A 95 -18.93 18.26 13.89
N LEU A 96 -18.51 19.20 14.74
CA LEU A 96 -17.10 19.59 14.88
C LEU A 96 -16.24 18.41 15.35
N ILE A 97 -16.70 17.63 16.32
CA ILE A 97 -16.00 16.42 16.79
C ILE A 97 -15.87 15.39 15.65
N LEU A 98 -16.93 15.18 14.87
CA LEU A 98 -16.89 14.25 13.74
C LEU A 98 -15.90 14.70 12.65
N ILE A 99 -15.88 15.99 12.32
CA ILE A 99 -14.93 16.57 11.37
C ILE A 99 -13.49 16.42 11.90
N ALA A 100 -13.26 16.73 13.18
CA ALA A 100 -11.94 16.59 13.79
C ALA A 100 -11.46 15.14 13.77
N ASN A 101 -12.34 14.18 14.09
CA ASN A 101 -12.02 12.76 14.03
C ASN A 101 -11.68 12.32 12.60
N ALA A 102 -12.48 12.73 11.60
CA ALA A 102 -12.21 12.41 10.21
C ALA A 102 -10.87 12.96 9.73
N ILE A 103 -10.51 14.20 10.11
CA ILE A 103 -9.20 14.79 9.77
C ILE A 103 -8.06 14.00 10.41
N VAL A 104 -8.18 13.64 11.68
CA VAL A 104 -7.16 12.84 12.39
C VAL A 104 -7.03 11.44 11.75
N GLY A 105 -8.15 10.78 11.44
CA GLY A 105 -8.18 9.48 10.78
C GLY A 105 -7.51 9.51 9.40
N VAL A 106 -7.88 10.47 8.55
CA VAL A 106 -7.26 10.64 7.22
C VAL A 106 -5.76 10.94 7.34
N TRP A 107 -5.34 11.75 8.31
CA TRP A 107 -3.93 12.05 8.52
C TRP A 107 -3.13 10.82 8.98
N GLN A 108 -3.71 10.00 9.87
CA GLN A 108 -3.10 8.76 10.31
C GLN A 108 -2.93 7.76 9.18
N GLU A 109 -3.95 7.59 8.34
CA GLU A 109 -3.89 6.65 7.20
C GLU A 109 -2.81 7.08 6.19
N ARG A 110 -2.75 8.38 5.86
CA ARG A 110 -1.74 8.90 4.93
C ARG A 110 -0.32 8.72 5.43
N ASN A 111 -0.08 8.96 6.72
CA ASN A 111 1.26 8.73 7.28
C ASN A 111 1.68 7.26 7.19
N ALA A 112 0.73 6.31 7.21
CA ALA A 112 1.02 4.89 7.03
C ALA A 112 1.33 4.56 5.56
N GLU A 113 0.56 5.10 4.61
CA GLU A 113 0.82 4.96 3.17
C GLU A 113 2.21 5.53 2.78
N ASP A 114 2.54 6.73 3.27
CA ASP A 114 3.83 7.40 3.01
C ASP A 114 5.04 6.54 3.48
N ALA A 115 4.88 5.81 4.59
CA ALA A 115 5.93 4.93 5.10
C ALA A 115 6.18 3.72 4.18
N ILE A 116 5.14 3.18 3.55
CA ILE A 116 5.24 2.09 2.56
C ILE A 116 5.85 2.60 1.26
N GLU A 117 5.49 3.82 0.82
CA GLU A 117 6.09 4.43 -0.36
C GLU A 117 7.59 4.70 -0.15
N ALA A 118 7.99 5.16 1.03
CA ALA A 118 9.40 5.32 1.39
C ALA A 118 10.19 3.99 1.34
N LEU A 119 9.56 2.83 1.61
CA LEU A 119 10.21 1.53 1.44
C LEU A 119 10.46 1.20 -0.04
N LYS A 120 9.54 1.58 -0.94
CA LYS A 120 9.71 1.39 -2.39
C LYS A 120 10.86 2.23 -2.94
N GLU A 121 11.20 3.38 -2.34
CA GLU A 121 12.37 4.17 -2.74
C GLU A 121 13.70 3.43 -2.55
N TYR A 122 13.76 2.43 -1.66
CA TYR A 122 14.94 1.58 -1.50
C TYR A 122 15.08 0.52 -2.60
N GLU A 123 14.04 0.28 -3.40
CA GLU A 123 14.13 -0.61 -4.55
C GLU A 123 14.90 0.10 -5.68
N PRO A 124 16.08 -0.41 -6.08
CA PRO A 124 16.85 0.22 -7.15
C PRO A 124 16.08 0.11 -8.47
N GLU A 125 16.08 1.17 -9.28
CA GLU A 125 15.38 1.12 -10.58
C GLU A 125 16.00 0.07 -11.53
N MET A 126 17.31 -0.17 -11.42
CA MET A 126 18.09 -1.03 -12.32
C MET A 126 19.01 -1.99 -11.56
N GLY A 127 19.10 -3.23 -12.04
CA GLY A 127 20.07 -4.22 -11.60
C GLY A 127 21.01 -4.65 -12.71
N LYS A 128 22.10 -5.34 -12.34
CA LYS A 128 23.02 -6.00 -13.27
C LYS A 128 22.76 -7.50 -13.22
N VAL A 129 22.72 -8.14 -14.38
CA VAL A 129 22.55 -9.59 -14.47
C VAL A 129 23.47 -10.19 -15.54
N TYR A 130 23.75 -11.48 -15.38
CA TYR A 130 24.31 -12.33 -16.41
C TYR A 130 23.25 -13.32 -16.91
N ARG A 131 23.02 -13.35 -18.23
CA ARG A 131 22.03 -14.21 -18.90
C ARG A 131 22.61 -14.72 -20.22
N GLN A 132 22.15 -15.89 -20.67
CA GLN A 132 22.80 -16.61 -21.77
C GLN A 132 22.74 -15.88 -23.12
N ASP A 133 21.78 -14.97 -23.29
CA ASP A 133 21.60 -14.21 -24.52
C ASP A 133 22.72 -13.19 -24.78
N ARG A 134 23.50 -12.81 -23.75
CA ARG A 134 24.67 -11.93 -23.92
C ARG A 134 25.86 -12.38 -23.08
N LYS A 135 27.05 -12.34 -23.70
CA LYS A 135 28.35 -12.62 -23.04
C LYS A 135 28.85 -11.50 -22.10
N THR A 136 28.08 -10.44 -21.89
CA THR A 136 28.50 -9.32 -21.04
C THR A 136 27.38 -9.01 -20.06
N VAL A 137 27.76 -8.43 -18.91
CA VAL A 137 26.79 -7.95 -17.91
C VAL A 137 25.75 -7.05 -18.57
N GLN A 138 24.49 -7.37 -18.32
CA GLN A 138 23.35 -6.62 -18.81
C GLN A 138 22.79 -5.76 -17.68
N ARG A 139 22.42 -4.51 -17.97
CA ARG A 139 21.71 -3.66 -17.04
C ARG A 139 20.22 -3.69 -17.39
N ILE A 140 19.41 -4.24 -16.50
CA ILE A 140 17.95 -4.41 -16.67
C ILE A 140 17.21 -3.71 -15.54
N LYS A 141 15.89 -3.51 -15.66
CA LYS A 141 15.11 -2.98 -14.54
C LYS A 141 15.09 -4.00 -13.39
N ALA A 142 15.16 -3.56 -12.14
CA ALA A 142 15.21 -4.50 -11.01
C ALA A 142 13.94 -5.37 -10.92
N ARG A 143 12.78 -4.83 -11.31
CA ARG A 143 11.52 -5.58 -11.45
C ARG A 143 11.58 -6.76 -12.43
N ASP A 144 12.52 -6.73 -13.38
CA ASP A 144 12.71 -7.77 -14.39
C ASP A 144 13.65 -8.90 -13.93
N ILE A 145 14.25 -8.79 -12.74
CA ILE A 145 15.06 -9.85 -12.13
C ILE A 145 14.13 -10.96 -11.65
N VAL A 146 14.55 -12.22 -11.82
CA VAL A 146 13.79 -13.39 -11.39
C VAL A 146 14.62 -14.30 -10.49
N PRO A 147 13.99 -15.13 -9.63
CA PRO A 147 14.71 -16.12 -8.84
C PRO A 147 15.57 -17.05 -9.72
N GLY A 148 16.87 -17.04 -9.47
CA GLY A 148 17.87 -17.80 -10.23
C GLY A 148 18.73 -16.97 -11.19
N ASP A 149 18.44 -15.69 -11.41
CA ASP A 149 19.36 -14.79 -12.11
C ASP A 149 20.70 -14.69 -11.37
N ILE A 150 21.79 -14.57 -12.12
CA ILE A 150 23.12 -14.25 -11.59
C ILE A 150 23.26 -12.73 -11.56
N VAL A 151 23.31 -12.13 -10.37
CA VAL A 151 23.31 -10.67 -10.10
C VAL A 151 24.63 -10.15 -9.54
#